data_AF-X1C8C7-F1
#
_entry.id   AF-X1C8C7-F1
#
_cell.length_a   1.000
_cell.length_b   1.000
_cell.length_c   1.000
_cell.angle_alpha   90.00
_cell.angle_beta   90.00
_cell.angle_gamma   90.00
#
_symmetry.space_group_name_H-M   'P 1'
#
loop_
_entity.id
_entity.type
_entity.pdbx_description
1 polymer ?
#
loop_
_entity_poly.entity_id
_entity_poly.type
_entity_poly.pdbx_seq_one_letter_code
_entity_poly.pdbx_strand_id
1 'polypeptide(L)'
;RNVEKELFNGDASRSYSLGYYQKLVAAKSKDEAVLSRAQNGGVVSSLLIHALDSGLIDGVLLTDKDDKWFPKPVIARTPDEILACTGSKYTISPTLITYSEAIREYKLEKLAFVGVPCQIHAVRKLQLTSPLSDEYGKFKLIIGLFCLSTYTYDLLKTFVQGELGIPLSTVKKFDVSNGDFYVYKKDGSVKQVPIKKTNQFKWSSCHFCKDYSAEIADISVGSAGTLSNNWNSVLLRTDIGAKIFNDAVKSNKITTSDKIDLLKIKKTAFRKKTRITQIDEKTLNT
;
A
#
# COMPACT_ATOMS: atom_id res chain seq x y z
N ARG A 1 5.79 16.23 -19.42
CA ARG A 1 6.22 16.86 -18.15
C ARG A 1 6.88 15.76 -17.31
N ASN A 2 8.07 15.98 -16.72
CA ASN A 2 8.72 14.94 -15.93
C ASN A 2 8.06 14.90 -14.53
N VAL A 3 7.17 13.93 -14.30
CA VAL A 3 6.42 13.74 -13.05
C VAL A 3 7.33 13.79 -11.81
N GLU A 4 8.55 13.26 -11.91
CA GLU A 4 9.52 13.29 -10.81
C GLU A 4 9.91 14.71 -10.42
N LYS A 5 10.06 15.63 -11.40
CA LYS A 5 10.42 17.03 -11.14
C LYS A 5 9.28 17.81 -10.48
N GLU A 6 8.03 17.41 -10.68
CA GLU A 6 6.88 18.08 -10.04
C GLU A 6 6.68 17.60 -8.60
N LEU A 7 6.97 16.32 -8.35
CA LEU A 7 6.77 15.70 -7.05
C LEU A 7 7.94 15.96 -6.08
N PHE A 8 9.16 15.98 -6.60
CA PHE A 8 10.38 16.00 -5.80
C PHE A 8 11.14 17.30 -6.04
N ASN A 9 10.82 18.30 -5.23
CA ASN A 9 11.57 19.55 -5.15
C ASN A 9 12.53 19.48 -3.95
N GLY A 10 13.76 19.98 -4.09
CA GLY A 10 14.71 20.07 -2.97
C GLY A 10 15.39 18.77 -2.55
N ASP A 11 15.28 18.41 -1.26
CA ASP A 11 16.16 17.51 -0.48
C ASP A 11 16.08 16.00 -0.83
N ALA A 12 15.33 15.62 -1.86
CA ALA A 12 15.14 14.23 -2.21
C ALA A 12 16.36 13.66 -2.97
N SER A 13 16.93 12.57 -2.47
CA SER A 13 18.00 11.83 -3.15
C SER A 13 17.43 10.70 -4.01
N ARG A 14 18.06 10.43 -5.15
CA ARG A 14 17.65 9.34 -6.04
C ARG A 14 18.38 8.04 -5.73
N SER A 15 17.62 6.99 -5.41
CA SER A 15 18.10 5.61 -5.42
C SER A 15 17.66 4.90 -6.69
N TYR A 16 18.59 4.23 -7.38
CA TYR A 16 18.26 3.45 -8.58
C TYR A 16 17.13 2.43 -8.34
N SER A 17 17.12 1.77 -7.19
CA SER A 17 16.14 0.74 -6.88
C SER A 17 14.89 1.21 -6.12
N LEU A 18 14.95 2.36 -5.45
CA LEU A 18 13.86 2.85 -4.57
C LEU A 18 13.22 4.17 -5.01
N GLY A 19 13.66 4.74 -6.15
CA GLY A 19 13.21 6.04 -6.62
C GLY A 19 13.75 7.19 -5.76
N TYR A 20 13.09 8.34 -5.85
CA TYR A 20 13.41 9.53 -5.04
C TYR A 20 12.79 9.41 -3.65
N TYR A 21 13.58 9.75 -2.62
CA TYR A 21 13.10 9.88 -1.24
C TYR A 21 14.03 10.79 -0.44
N GLN A 22 13.47 11.47 0.55
CA GLN A 22 14.18 12.35 1.48
C GLN A 22 14.75 11.54 2.66
N LYS A 23 13.95 10.61 3.21
CA LYS A 23 14.34 9.82 4.39
C LYS A 23 13.75 8.42 4.38
N LEU A 24 14.49 7.45 4.91
CA LEU A 24 14.02 6.10 5.22
C LEU A 24 14.08 5.90 6.73
N VAL A 25 12.96 5.57 7.37
CA VAL A 25 12.86 5.31 8.82
C VAL A 25 12.01 4.08 9.11
N ALA A 26 12.24 3.41 10.23
CA ALA A 26 11.29 2.44 10.78
C ALA A 26 10.29 3.24 11.61
N ALA A 27 9.01 2.93 11.51
CA ALA A 27 7.98 3.53 12.35
C ALA A 27 6.92 2.52 12.80
N LYS A 28 6.28 2.80 13.93
CA LYS A 28 5.11 2.08 14.42
C LYS A 28 4.14 3.04 15.10
N SER A 29 2.86 2.68 15.09
CA SER A 29 1.82 3.37 15.85
C SER A 29 2.10 3.30 17.35
N LYS A 30 1.64 4.33 18.08
CA LYS A 30 1.56 4.32 19.53
C LYS A 30 0.14 4.00 20.05
N ASP A 31 -0.82 3.80 19.15
CA ASP A 31 -2.20 3.48 19.48
C ASP A 31 -2.43 1.97 19.47
N GLU A 32 -2.75 1.40 20.62
CA GLU A 32 -3.02 -0.03 20.79
C GLU A 32 -4.26 -0.51 20.01
N ALA A 33 -5.26 0.35 19.82
CA ALA A 33 -6.43 0.04 19.00
C ALA A 33 -6.08 -0.07 17.51
N VAL A 34 -5.07 0.67 17.05
CA VAL A 34 -4.49 0.54 15.71
C VAL A 34 -3.63 -0.73 15.63
N LEU A 35 -2.72 -0.92 16.59
CA LEU A 35 -1.75 -2.03 16.57
C LEU A 35 -2.42 -3.41 16.60
N SER A 36 -3.50 -3.57 17.37
CA SER A 36 -4.25 -4.82 17.47
C SER A 36 -4.90 -5.29 16.16
N ARG A 37 -5.10 -4.37 15.20
CA ARG A 37 -5.74 -4.63 13.90
C ARG A 37 -4.77 -4.53 12.71
N ALA A 38 -3.64 -3.86 12.89
CA ALA A 38 -2.70 -3.56 11.80
C ALA A 38 -2.07 -4.81 11.16
N GLN A 39 -1.76 -4.71 9.86
CA GLN A 39 -0.94 -5.72 9.19
C GLN A 39 0.47 -5.82 9.81
N ASN A 40 1.05 -4.66 10.12
CA ASN A 40 2.39 -4.54 10.68
C ASN A 40 2.42 -3.45 11.75
N GLY A 41 3.19 -2.38 11.55
CA GLY A 41 3.34 -1.29 12.51
C GLY A 41 2.19 -0.28 12.56
N GLY A 42 1.12 -0.43 11.79
CA GLY A 42 -0.05 0.46 11.88
C GLY A 42 0.19 1.91 11.43
N VAL A 43 1.30 2.17 10.72
CA VAL A 43 1.71 3.52 10.33
C VAL A 43 0.69 4.16 9.38
N VAL A 44 0.23 3.44 8.36
CA VAL A 44 -0.73 3.97 7.37
C VAL A 44 -2.00 4.47 8.06
N SER A 45 -2.64 3.63 8.88
CA SER A 45 -3.86 4.02 9.61
C SER A 45 -3.62 5.20 10.54
N SER A 46 -2.50 5.22 11.27
CA SER A 46 -2.18 6.33 12.18
C SER A 46 -1.99 7.65 11.44
N LEU A 47 -1.34 7.63 10.27
CA LEU A 47 -1.16 8.83 9.45
C LEU A 47 -2.47 9.32 8.85
N LEU A 48 -3.35 8.41 8.40
CA LEU A 48 -4.66 8.78 7.85
C LEU A 48 -5.57 9.37 8.93
N ILE A 49 -5.63 8.74 10.11
CA ILE A 49 -6.39 9.26 11.26
C ILE A 49 -5.88 10.65 11.63
N HIS A 50 -4.56 10.82 11.74
CA HIS A 50 -3.97 12.13 12.02
C HIS A 50 -4.27 13.17 10.92
N ALA A 51 -4.28 12.76 9.66
CA ALA A 51 -4.59 13.64 8.53
C ALA A 51 -6.08 14.05 8.49
N LEU A 52 -7.00 13.16 8.91
CA LEU A 52 -8.42 13.51 9.11
C LEU A 52 -8.58 14.46 10.30
N ASP A 53 -8.00 14.13 11.45
CA ASP A 53 -8.11 14.93 12.69
C ASP A 53 -7.58 16.36 12.49
N SER A 54 -6.55 16.53 11.66
CA SER A 54 -5.96 17.83 11.32
C SER A 54 -6.68 18.58 10.18
N GLY A 55 -7.69 17.97 9.55
CA GLY A 55 -8.40 18.53 8.40
C GLY A 55 -7.54 18.67 7.13
N LEU A 56 -6.39 17.99 7.07
CA LEU A 56 -5.55 17.90 5.87
C LEU A 56 -6.28 17.14 4.77
N ILE A 57 -7.01 16.10 5.15
CA ILE A 57 -7.91 15.34 4.28
C ILE A 57 -9.34 15.36 4.83
N ASP A 58 -10.32 15.22 3.95
CA ASP A 58 -11.76 15.10 4.29
C ASP A 58 -12.33 13.72 3.94
N GLY A 59 -11.54 12.88 3.28
CA GLY A 59 -11.79 11.46 3.11
C GLY A 59 -10.63 10.74 2.44
N VAL A 60 -10.66 9.41 2.48
CA VAL A 60 -9.63 8.55 1.91
C VAL A 60 -10.25 7.40 1.13
N LEU A 61 -9.70 7.12 -0.05
CA LEU A 61 -10.06 5.93 -0.82
C LEU A 61 -9.20 4.76 -0.35
N LEU A 62 -9.86 3.71 0.17
CA LEU A 62 -9.24 2.52 0.75
C LEU A 62 -9.83 1.24 0.16
N THR A 63 -9.25 0.11 0.57
CA THR A 63 -9.76 -1.23 0.26
C THR A 63 -10.06 -1.95 1.56
N ASP A 64 -11.32 -2.31 1.75
CA ASP A 64 -11.73 -3.32 2.70
C ASP A 64 -12.02 -4.66 2.01
N LYS A 65 -12.78 -5.54 2.64
CA LYS A 65 -13.16 -6.86 2.14
C LYS A 65 -14.53 -7.27 2.68
N ASP A 66 -15.20 -8.16 1.97
CA ASP A 66 -16.35 -8.89 2.54
C ASP A 66 -15.92 -10.11 3.37
N ASP A 67 -16.90 -10.89 3.85
CA ASP A 67 -16.69 -12.11 4.63
C ASP A 67 -15.97 -13.22 3.87
N LYS A 68 -15.98 -13.17 2.53
CA LYS A 68 -15.26 -14.09 1.65
C LYS A 68 -13.88 -13.55 1.29
N TRP A 69 -13.41 -12.49 1.96
CA TRP A 69 -12.15 -11.82 1.63
C TRP A 69 -12.10 -11.21 0.22
N PHE A 70 -13.26 -11.07 -0.44
CA PHE A 70 -13.29 -10.36 -1.72
C PHE A 70 -13.08 -8.87 -1.45
N PRO A 71 -12.11 -8.21 -2.11
CA PRO A 71 -11.77 -6.84 -1.79
C PRO A 71 -12.88 -5.87 -2.19
N LYS A 72 -13.17 -4.91 -1.32
CA LYS A 72 -14.20 -3.88 -1.51
C LYS A 72 -13.55 -2.50 -1.45
N PRO A 73 -13.47 -1.76 -2.57
CA PRO A 73 -13.16 -0.34 -2.54
C PRO A 73 -14.16 0.41 -1.63
N VAL A 74 -13.66 1.31 -0.79
CA VAL A 74 -14.49 2.10 0.14
C VAL A 74 -13.97 3.53 0.26
N ILE A 75 -14.86 4.43 0.67
CA ILE A 75 -14.55 5.82 1.02
C ILE A 75 -14.64 5.90 2.54
N ALA A 76 -13.51 6.08 3.21
CA ALA A 76 -13.49 6.27 4.66
C ALA A 76 -13.35 7.77 4.99
N ARG A 77 -14.14 8.24 5.95
CA ARG A 77 -14.18 9.63 6.44
C ARG A 77 -14.07 9.71 7.96
N THR A 78 -14.03 8.57 8.63
CA THR A 78 -13.87 8.47 10.09
C THR A 78 -12.72 7.52 10.47
N PRO A 79 -12.16 7.64 11.68
CA PRO A 79 -11.16 6.70 12.18
C PRO A 79 -11.62 5.24 12.16
N ASP A 80 -12.87 4.97 12.52
CA ASP A 80 -13.41 3.60 12.56
C ASP A 80 -13.52 2.99 11.16
N GLU A 81 -13.93 3.76 10.16
CA GLU A 81 -13.94 3.31 8.76
C GLU A 81 -12.51 3.03 8.25
N ILE A 82 -11.52 3.84 8.64
CA ILE A 82 -10.10 3.56 8.33
C ILE A 82 -9.65 2.25 8.99
N LEU A 83 -10.02 2.03 10.26
CA LEU A 83 -9.61 0.86 11.01
C LEU A 83 -10.28 -0.42 10.49
N ALA A 84 -11.52 -0.34 9.99
CA ALA A 84 -12.19 -1.45 9.33
C ALA A 84 -11.41 -1.94 8.09
N CYS A 85 -10.76 -1.02 7.36
CA CYS A 85 -9.98 -1.33 6.17
C CYS A 85 -8.61 -1.96 6.44
N THR A 86 -8.20 -2.13 7.70
CA THR A 86 -6.86 -2.62 8.06
C THR A 86 -6.58 -4.05 7.56
N GLY A 87 -5.28 -4.39 7.52
CA GLY A 87 -4.81 -5.68 7.05
C GLY A 87 -4.60 -5.74 5.54
N SER A 88 -3.62 -6.53 5.10
CA SER A 88 -3.35 -6.72 3.68
C SER A 88 -4.39 -7.63 3.03
N LYS A 89 -5.01 -7.15 1.96
CA LYS A 89 -5.80 -7.96 1.03
C LYS A 89 -4.92 -8.27 -0.17
N TYR A 90 -4.47 -9.52 -0.29
CA TYR A 90 -3.48 -9.93 -1.30
C TYR A 90 -4.07 -10.18 -2.70
N THR A 91 -5.35 -9.90 -2.90
CA THR A 91 -6.04 -9.97 -4.19
C THR A 91 -6.28 -8.57 -4.75
N ILE A 92 -6.54 -8.49 -6.06
CA ILE A 92 -6.71 -7.22 -6.77
C ILE A 92 -7.94 -6.45 -6.29
N SER A 93 -7.77 -5.17 -6.00
CA SER A 93 -8.85 -4.24 -5.71
C SER A 93 -8.82 -3.06 -6.66
N PRO A 94 -9.94 -2.72 -7.34
CA PRO A 94 -10.03 -1.51 -8.14
C PRO A 94 -10.36 -0.30 -7.24
N THR A 95 -9.45 0.03 -6.30
CA THR A 95 -9.67 1.05 -5.26
C THR A 95 -10.15 2.41 -5.80
N LEU A 96 -9.71 2.79 -7.01
CA LEU A 96 -10.09 4.06 -7.65
C LEU A 96 -11.54 4.13 -8.14
N ILE A 97 -12.29 3.02 -8.18
CA ILE A 97 -13.67 3.02 -8.69
C ILE A 97 -14.60 3.92 -7.87
N THR A 98 -14.27 4.15 -6.59
CA THR A 98 -15.03 5.02 -5.68
C THR A 98 -14.70 6.50 -5.84
N TYR A 99 -13.77 6.89 -6.72
CA TYR A 99 -13.40 8.30 -6.89
C TYR A 99 -14.60 9.16 -7.32
N SER A 100 -15.39 8.69 -8.29
CA SER A 100 -16.54 9.46 -8.79
C SER A 100 -17.56 9.73 -7.70
N GLU A 101 -17.91 8.71 -6.92
CA GLU A 101 -18.82 8.80 -5.76
C GLU A 101 -18.25 9.77 -4.69
N ALA A 102 -16.95 9.66 -4.38
CA ALA A 102 -16.26 10.53 -3.42
C ALA A 102 -16.38 12.01 -3.77
N ILE A 103 -16.22 12.37 -5.05
CA ILE A 103 -16.29 13.78 -5.49
C ILE A 103 -17.72 14.24 -5.75
N ARG A 104 -18.56 13.42 -6.39
CA ARG A 104 -19.88 13.84 -6.87
C ARG A 104 -20.95 13.73 -5.81
N GLU A 105 -20.92 12.71 -4.97
CA GLU A 105 -21.95 12.46 -3.96
C GLU A 105 -21.52 13.00 -2.60
N TYR A 106 -20.32 12.61 -2.14
CA TYR A 106 -19.80 13.07 -0.85
C TYR A 106 -19.14 14.44 -0.88
N LYS A 107 -18.98 15.05 -2.07
CA LYS A 107 -18.42 16.40 -2.28
C LYS A 107 -17.06 16.60 -1.61
N LEU A 108 -16.24 15.55 -1.55
CA LEU A 108 -14.91 15.61 -0.96
C LEU A 108 -13.97 16.46 -1.83
N GLU A 109 -13.10 17.24 -1.20
CA GLU A 109 -12.16 18.14 -1.87
C GLU A 109 -10.69 17.81 -1.57
N LYS A 110 -10.45 17.10 -0.46
CA LYS A 110 -9.12 16.80 0.07
C LYS A 110 -8.93 15.30 0.22
N LEU A 111 -8.94 14.56 -0.90
CA LEU A 111 -8.81 13.11 -0.82
C LEU A 111 -7.40 12.66 -0.47
N ALA A 112 -7.32 11.66 0.40
CA ALA A 112 -6.18 10.76 0.44
C ALA A 112 -6.43 9.50 -0.40
N PHE A 113 -5.35 8.86 -0.82
CA PHE A 113 -5.38 7.57 -1.49
C PHE A 113 -4.34 6.62 -0.90
N VAL A 114 -4.73 5.38 -0.63
CA VAL A 114 -3.78 4.30 -0.30
C VAL A 114 -3.83 3.23 -1.38
N GLY A 115 -2.67 2.87 -1.92
CA GLY A 115 -2.62 1.79 -2.89
C GLY A 115 -1.24 1.23 -3.15
N VAL A 116 -1.21 0.14 -3.90
CA VAL A 116 0.03 -0.48 -4.39
C VAL A 116 0.60 0.33 -5.57
N PRO A 117 1.86 0.12 -5.99
CA PRO A 117 2.56 1.02 -6.90
C PRO A 117 1.80 1.33 -8.19
N CYS A 118 1.25 0.33 -8.89
CA CYS A 118 0.49 0.55 -10.12
C CYS A 118 -0.74 1.46 -9.93
N GLN A 119 -1.41 1.39 -8.77
CA GLN A 119 -2.50 2.29 -8.43
C GLN A 119 -1.99 3.71 -8.17
N ILE A 120 -0.83 3.85 -7.50
CA ILE A 120 -0.18 5.16 -7.32
C ILE A 120 0.17 5.80 -8.67
N HIS A 121 0.65 5.01 -9.64
CA HIS A 121 0.86 5.48 -11.02
C HIS A 121 -0.43 5.99 -11.66
N ALA A 122 -1.55 5.28 -11.49
CA ALA A 122 -2.84 5.75 -11.99
C ALA A 122 -3.28 7.07 -11.30
N VAL A 123 -3.17 7.16 -9.97
CA VAL A 123 -3.53 8.36 -9.20
C VAL A 123 -2.68 9.56 -9.61
N ARG A 124 -1.36 9.41 -9.72
CA ARG A 124 -0.48 10.51 -10.13
C ARG A 124 -0.72 10.93 -11.57
N LYS A 125 -1.09 10.01 -12.47
CA LYS A 125 -1.54 10.36 -13.82
C LYS A 125 -2.79 11.24 -13.77
N LEU A 126 -3.79 10.86 -12.99
CA LEU A 126 -5.00 11.66 -12.76
C LEU A 126 -4.68 13.02 -12.13
N GLN A 127 -3.66 13.09 -11.27
CA GLN A 127 -3.30 14.32 -10.56
C GLN A 127 -2.48 15.32 -11.38
N LEU A 128 -1.61 14.85 -12.27
CA LEU A 128 -0.55 15.68 -12.86
C LEU A 128 -0.63 15.80 -14.39
N THR A 129 -1.48 15.01 -15.05
CA THR A 129 -1.54 14.97 -16.52
C THR A 129 -2.80 15.63 -17.03
N SER A 130 -2.69 16.79 -17.69
CA SER A 130 -3.84 17.41 -18.38
C SER A 130 -4.27 16.56 -19.59
N PRO A 131 -5.59 16.47 -19.90
CA PRO A 131 -6.71 17.15 -19.23
C PRO A 131 -7.22 16.45 -17.95
N LEU A 132 -6.66 15.29 -17.59
CA LEU A 132 -7.14 14.52 -16.43
C LEU A 132 -6.96 15.27 -15.11
N SER A 133 -5.87 16.01 -14.95
CA SER A 133 -5.61 16.84 -13.76
C SER A 133 -6.70 17.85 -13.48
N ASP A 134 -7.35 18.36 -14.53
CA ASP A 134 -8.26 19.48 -14.45
C ASP A 134 -9.62 19.03 -13.86
N GLU A 135 -9.98 17.75 -14.05
CA GLU A 135 -11.22 17.15 -13.55
C GLU A 135 -10.99 16.18 -12.38
N TYR A 136 -9.88 15.42 -12.39
CA TYR A 136 -9.64 14.27 -11.51
C TYR A 136 -8.47 14.46 -10.52
N GLY A 137 -7.90 15.66 -10.44
CA GLY A 137 -6.68 15.91 -9.66
C GLY A 137 -6.84 16.14 -8.16
N LYS A 138 -7.99 15.80 -7.56
CA LYS A 138 -8.35 16.17 -6.17
C LYS A 138 -7.70 15.30 -5.08
N PHE A 139 -6.39 15.05 -5.16
CA PHE A 139 -5.63 14.30 -4.16
C PHE A 139 -4.71 15.22 -3.36
N LYS A 140 -4.77 15.12 -2.02
CA LYS A 140 -3.90 15.87 -1.08
C LYS A 140 -2.81 15.02 -0.46
N LEU A 141 -3.05 13.71 -0.29
CA LEU A 141 -2.09 12.79 0.31
C LEU A 141 -2.16 11.42 -0.36
N ILE A 142 -1.04 10.93 -0.88
CA ILE A 142 -0.99 9.64 -1.58
C ILE A 142 0.03 8.74 -0.85
N ILE A 143 -0.46 7.68 -0.22
CA ILE A 143 0.36 6.71 0.52
C ILE A 143 0.50 5.44 -0.32
N GLY A 144 1.73 5.13 -0.70
CA GLY A 144 2.07 3.94 -1.46
C GLY A 144 2.42 2.75 -0.57
N LEU A 145 1.97 1.55 -0.92
CA LEU A 145 2.34 0.31 -0.23
C LEU A 145 3.44 -0.42 -1.01
N PHE A 146 4.42 -1.00 -0.30
CA PHE A 146 5.38 -1.88 -0.94
C PHE A 146 4.67 -3.11 -1.50
N CYS A 147 4.98 -3.49 -2.74
CA CYS A 147 4.32 -4.60 -3.41
C CYS A 147 5.29 -5.34 -4.32
N LEU A 148 5.41 -6.66 -4.12
CA LEU A 148 6.11 -7.54 -5.06
C LEU A 148 5.16 -8.03 -6.16
N SER A 149 3.99 -8.51 -5.76
CA SER A 149 2.96 -9.07 -6.64
C SER A 149 1.64 -9.10 -5.88
N THR A 150 0.54 -9.05 -6.63
CA THR A 150 -0.81 -9.36 -6.14
C THR A 150 -1.27 -10.68 -6.76
N TYR A 151 -2.34 -11.25 -6.24
CA TYR A 151 -2.87 -12.54 -6.68
C TYR A 151 -4.27 -12.39 -7.31
N THR A 152 -4.65 -13.35 -8.16
CA THR A 152 -6.05 -13.54 -8.53
C THR A 152 -6.84 -14.01 -7.31
N TYR A 153 -8.17 -13.88 -7.36
CA TYR A 153 -9.02 -14.42 -6.30
C TYR A 153 -8.96 -15.96 -6.19
N ASP A 154 -8.43 -16.66 -7.21
CA ASP A 154 -8.23 -18.11 -7.18
C ASP A 154 -7.22 -18.54 -6.11
N LEU A 155 -6.30 -17.66 -5.68
CA LEU A 155 -5.49 -17.93 -4.48
C LEU A 155 -6.38 -18.24 -3.28
N LEU A 156 -7.49 -17.51 -3.11
CA LEU A 156 -8.37 -17.71 -1.96
C LEU A 156 -9.33 -18.87 -2.23
N LYS A 157 -9.97 -18.87 -3.39
CA LYS A 157 -11.00 -19.87 -3.74
C LYS A 157 -10.41 -21.27 -3.98
N THR A 158 -9.42 -21.38 -4.85
CA THR A 158 -8.88 -22.68 -5.29
C THR A 158 -7.84 -23.19 -4.30
N PHE A 159 -6.91 -22.33 -3.88
CA PHE A 159 -5.80 -22.76 -3.03
C PHE A 159 -6.18 -22.79 -1.54
N VAL A 160 -6.63 -21.67 -0.96
CA VAL A 160 -6.92 -21.62 0.48
C VAL A 160 -8.15 -22.44 0.86
N GLN A 161 -9.28 -22.29 0.16
CA GLN A 161 -10.47 -23.07 0.48
C GLN A 161 -10.41 -24.49 -0.07
N GLY A 162 -9.97 -24.68 -1.32
CA GLY A 162 -9.91 -25.99 -1.96
C GLY A 162 -8.75 -26.83 -1.44
N GLU A 163 -7.52 -26.51 -1.86
CA GLU A 163 -6.34 -27.34 -1.58
C GLU A 163 -5.97 -27.40 -0.09
N LEU A 164 -6.08 -26.28 0.65
CA LEU A 164 -5.76 -26.26 2.07
C LEU A 164 -6.95 -26.61 2.97
N GLY A 165 -8.18 -26.65 2.44
CA GLY A 165 -9.39 -26.93 3.20
C GLY A 165 -9.73 -25.89 4.27
N ILE A 166 -9.26 -24.64 4.14
CA ILE A 166 -9.44 -23.59 5.15
C ILE A 166 -10.62 -22.69 4.77
N PRO A 167 -11.73 -22.68 5.55
CA PRO A 167 -12.82 -21.75 5.30
C PRO A 167 -12.38 -20.29 5.52
N LEU A 168 -12.64 -19.40 4.56
CA LEU A 168 -12.20 -18.00 4.63
C LEU A 168 -12.80 -17.23 5.83
N SER A 169 -13.97 -17.63 6.31
CA SER A 169 -14.61 -17.08 7.51
C SER A 169 -13.80 -17.33 8.80
N THR A 170 -12.93 -18.35 8.81
CA THR A 170 -12.03 -18.65 9.94
C THR A 170 -10.71 -17.88 9.86
N VAL A 171 -10.41 -17.24 8.74
CA VAL A 171 -9.15 -16.52 8.54
C VAL A 171 -9.22 -15.17 9.23
N LYS A 172 -8.19 -14.87 10.02
CA LYS A 172 -7.97 -13.56 10.66
C LYS A 172 -7.10 -12.66 9.80
N LYS A 173 -6.03 -13.21 9.23
CA LYS A 173 -5.01 -12.43 8.50
C LYS A 173 -4.26 -13.31 7.51
N PHE A 174 -3.87 -12.73 6.39
CA PHE A 174 -2.85 -13.27 5.49
C PHE A 174 -1.53 -12.51 5.65
N ASP A 175 -0.41 -13.17 5.41
CA ASP A 175 0.89 -12.49 5.30
C ASP A 175 1.77 -13.17 4.24
N VAL A 176 2.65 -12.37 3.62
CA VAL A 176 3.68 -12.86 2.71
C VAL A 176 5.00 -12.31 3.19
N SER A 177 5.79 -13.16 3.83
CA SER A 177 7.04 -12.75 4.46
C SER A 177 8.03 -13.92 4.46
N ASN A 178 9.33 -13.58 4.45
CA ASN A 178 10.43 -14.56 4.56
C ASN A 178 10.38 -15.77 3.60
N GLY A 179 9.76 -15.62 2.43
CA GLY A 179 9.68 -16.69 1.42
C GLY A 179 8.44 -17.57 1.53
N ASP A 180 7.52 -17.25 2.43
CA ASP A 180 6.32 -18.03 2.70
C ASP A 180 5.05 -17.18 2.62
N PHE A 181 3.93 -17.88 2.40
CA PHE A 181 2.57 -17.38 2.53
C PHE A 181 1.97 -17.96 3.82
N TYR A 182 1.39 -17.09 4.65
CA TYR A 182 0.83 -17.44 5.94
C TYR A 182 -0.66 -17.19 5.96
N VAL A 183 -1.42 -18.14 6.50
CA VAL A 183 -2.83 -18.01 6.84
C VAL A 183 -2.96 -18.08 8.36
N TYR A 184 -3.20 -16.93 8.99
CA TYR A 184 -3.47 -16.84 10.42
C TYR A 184 -4.96 -16.99 10.64
N LYS A 185 -5.37 -17.98 11.43
CA LYS A 185 -6.76 -18.27 11.75
C LYS A 185 -7.20 -17.54 13.03
N LYS A 186 -8.51 -17.38 13.20
CA LYS A 186 -9.14 -16.73 14.37
C LYS A 186 -8.90 -17.50 15.67
N ASP A 187 -8.71 -18.81 15.59
CA ASP A 187 -8.35 -19.70 16.71
C ASP A 187 -6.88 -19.57 17.16
N GLY A 188 -6.09 -18.73 16.49
CA GLY A 188 -4.67 -18.51 16.79
C GLY A 188 -3.72 -19.45 16.04
N SER A 189 -4.21 -20.50 15.38
CA SER A 189 -3.37 -21.40 14.60
C SER A 189 -2.93 -20.77 13.27
N VAL A 190 -1.77 -21.20 12.77
CA VAL A 190 -1.14 -20.62 11.57
C VAL A 190 -0.81 -21.72 10.57
N LYS A 191 -1.27 -21.55 9.33
CA LYS A 191 -0.84 -22.38 8.19
C LYS A 191 0.25 -21.64 7.42
N GLN A 192 1.45 -22.19 7.43
CA GLN A 192 2.59 -21.71 6.65
C GLN A 192 2.74 -22.54 5.37
N VAL A 193 2.99 -21.88 4.24
CA VAL A 193 3.14 -22.51 2.93
C VAL A 193 4.30 -21.82 2.18
N PRO A 194 5.22 -22.58 1.56
CA PRO A 194 6.21 -22.01 0.67
C PRO A 194 5.59 -21.15 -0.44
N ILE A 195 6.11 -19.93 -0.65
CA ILE A 195 5.55 -18.98 -1.63
C ILE A 195 5.49 -19.55 -3.04
N LYS A 196 6.36 -20.52 -3.36
CA LYS A 196 6.38 -21.23 -4.65
C LYS A 196 5.02 -21.86 -4.98
N LYS A 197 4.30 -22.40 -3.99
CA LYS A 197 2.96 -22.99 -4.19
C LYS A 197 1.90 -21.95 -4.56
N THR A 198 2.14 -20.68 -4.24
CA THR A 198 1.21 -19.58 -4.58
C THR A 198 1.52 -18.94 -5.94
N ASN A 199 2.68 -19.22 -6.55
CA ASN A 199 3.15 -18.51 -7.74
C ASN A 199 2.17 -18.58 -8.92
N GLN A 200 1.49 -19.72 -9.11
CA GLN A 200 0.52 -19.91 -10.19
C GLN A 200 -0.70 -18.99 -10.08
N PHE A 201 -1.01 -18.48 -8.89
CA PHE A 201 -2.13 -17.56 -8.67
C PHE A 201 -1.73 -16.09 -8.74
N LYS A 202 -0.46 -15.78 -9.05
CA LYS A 202 -0.02 -14.39 -9.19
C LYS A 202 -0.69 -13.74 -10.38
N TRP A 203 -1.09 -12.48 -10.22
CA TRP A 203 -1.64 -11.71 -11.32
C TRP A 203 -0.61 -11.54 -12.43
N SER A 204 -0.95 -11.95 -13.64
CA SER A 204 -0.02 -11.99 -14.78
C SER A 204 0.59 -10.61 -15.07
N SER A 205 -0.17 -9.53 -14.94
CA SER A 205 0.36 -8.18 -15.19
C SER A 205 1.45 -7.74 -14.21
N CYS A 206 1.61 -8.40 -13.05
CA CYS A 206 2.69 -8.08 -12.12
C CYS A 206 4.08 -8.37 -12.70
N HIS A 207 4.20 -9.25 -13.69
CA HIS A 207 5.47 -9.56 -14.36
C HIS A 207 6.04 -8.37 -15.14
N PHE A 208 5.21 -7.37 -15.45
CA PHE A 208 5.61 -6.16 -16.17
C PHE A 208 5.87 -4.96 -15.24
N CYS A 209 5.56 -5.08 -13.95
CA CYS A 209 5.66 -3.99 -12.99
C CYS A 209 7.10 -3.84 -12.47
N LYS A 210 7.72 -2.67 -12.70
CA LYS A 210 9.07 -2.35 -12.22
C LYS A 210 9.11 -1.73 -10.83
N ASP A 211 7.98 -1.24 -10.35
CA ASP A 211 7.91 -0.44 -9.12
C ASP A 211 7.58 -1.34 -7.93
N TYR A 212 8.51 -1.45 -6.99
CA TYR A 212 8.32 -2.17 -5.73
C TYR A 212 7.82 -1.26 -4.61
N SER A 213 8.35 -0.05 -4.55
CA SER A 213 8.27 0.79 -3.35
C SER A 213 7.28 1.95 -3.50
N ALA A 214 6.46 1.97 -4.55
CA ALA A 214 5.58 3.06 -4.91
C ALA A 214 6.37 4.37 -5.03
N GLU A 215 7.22 4.43 -6.06
CA GLU A 215 8.31 5.41 -6.18
C GLU A 215 7.83 6.85 -6.31
N ILE A 216 6.55 7.05 -6.66
CA ILE A 216 5.91 8.36 -6.87
C ILE A 216 4.75 8.64 -5.91
N ALA A 217 4.76 8.01 -4.73
CA ALA A 217 3.86 8.38 -3.62
C ALA A 217 4.40 9.58 -2.82
N ASP A 218 3.61 10.13 -1.90
CA ASP A 218 4.10 11.12 -0.93
C ASP A 218 4.86 10.42 0.22
N ILE A 219 4.33 9.28 0.64
CA ILE A 219 4.92 8.39 1.64
C ILE A 219 4.78 6.97 1.11
N SER A 220 5.85 6.16 1.22
CA SER A 220 5.74 4.72 0.94
C SER A 220 6.01 3.87 2.15
N VAL A 221 5.17 2.87 2.38
CA VAL A 221 5.16 2.06 3.59
C VAL A 221 5.21 0.58 3.25
N GLY A 222 6.02 -0.19 3.96
CA GLY A 222 6.03 -1.65 3.83
C GLY A 222 6.61 -2.36 5.05
N SER A 223 6.69 -3.68 4.98
CA SER A 223 7.22 -4.53 6.06
C SER A 223 8.68 -4.95 5.86
N ALA A 224 9.18 -4.93 4.62
CA ALA A 224 10.54 -5.36 4.34
C ALA A 224 11.57 -4.44 5.00
N GLY A 225 12.61 -5.02 5.60
CA GLY A 225 13.75 -4.31 6.18
C GLY A 225 13.57 -3.89 7.64
N THR A 226 12.41 -4.11 8.25
CA THR A 226 12.24 -3.85 9.69
C THR A 226 12.73 -5.01 10.54
N LEU A 227 13.06 -4.72 11.81
CA LEU A 227 13.54 -5.71 12.78
C LEU A 227 12.47 -6.74 13.19
N SER A 228 11.19 -6.36 13.14
CA SER A 228 10.07 -7.20 13.56
C SER A 228 8.77 -6.80 12.87
N ASN A 229 7.80 -7.71 12.87
CA ASN A 229 6.54 -7.56 12.15
C ASN A 229 5.65 -6.42 12.66
N ASN A 230 5.91 -5.87 13.85
CA ASN A 230 5.19 -4.73 14.44
C ASN A 230 5.79 -3.36 14.08
N TRP A 231 6.71 -3.30 13.12
CA TRP A 231 7.23 -2.06 12.55
C TRP A 231 6.98 -2.01 11.05
N ASN A 232 6.93 -0.80 10.51
CA ASN A 232 6.96 -0.55 9.08
C ASN A 232 8.23 0.20 8.67
N SER A 233 8.77 -0.13 7.50
CA SER A 233 9.73 0.72 6.80
C SER A 233 8.96 1.81 6.08
N VAL A 234 9.40 3.06 6.22
CA VAL A 234 8.72 4.24 5.71
C VAL A 234 9.72 5.09 4.92
N LEU A 235 9.42 5.29 3.62
CA LEU A 235 10.13 6.22 2.75
C LEU A 235 9.32 7.52 2.69
N LEU A 236 9.88 8.60 3.20
CA LEU A 236 9.33 9.97 3.04
C LEU A 236 9.82 10.51 1.71
N ARG A 237 8.91 10.89 0.82
CA ARG A 237 9.27 11.22 -0.57
C ARG A 237 9.05 12.69 -0.92
N THR A 238 7.84 13.18 -0.68
CA THR A 238 7.47 14.58 -0.98
C THR A 238 7.38 15.39 0.30
N ASP A 239 7.41 16.72 0.18
CA ASP A 239 7.34 17.64 1.33
C ASP A 239 6.06 17.47 2.13
N ILE A 240 4.93 17.25 1.45
CA ILE A 240 3.66 16.99 2.15
C ILE A 240 3.71 15.68 2.93
N GLY A 241 4.35 14.64 2.37
CA GLY A 241 4.55 13.36 3.03
C GLY A 241 5.48 13.48 4.26
N ALA A 242 6.57 14.21 4.12
CA ALA A 242 7.49 14.47 5.23
C ALA A 242 6.82 15.30 6.34
N LYS A 243 6.05 16.33 5.96
CA LYS A 243 5.31 17.18 6.90
C LYS A 243 4.33 16.37 7.74
N ILE A 244 3.40 15.64 7.12
CA ILE A 244 2.37 14.89 7.86
C ILE A 244 2.98 13.79 8.74
N PHE A 245 4.06 13.15 8.28
CA PHE A 245 4.77 12.15 9.07
C PHE A 245 5.41 12.78 10.31
N ASN A 246 6.12 13.89 10.14
CA ASN A 246 6.77 14.58 11.26
C ASN A 246 5.75 15.16 12.24
N ASP A 247 4.62 15.66 11.75
CA ASP A 247 3.53 16.16 12.60
C ASP A 247 2.90 15.00 13.41
N ALA A 248 2.75 13.81 12.82
CA ALA A 248 2.30 12.61 13.55
C ALA A 248 3.30 12.13 14.61
N VAL A 249 4.62 12.25 14.35
CA VAL A 249 5.66 11.97 15.35
C VAL A 249 5.59 12.97 16.51
N LYS A 250 5.54 14.27 16.21
CA LYS A 250 5.43 15.35 17.22
C LYS A 250 4.16 15.22 18.05
N SER A 251 3.05 14.85 17.42
CA SER A 251 1.75 14.62 18.06
C SER A 251 1.65 13.26 18.78
N ASN A 252 2.78 12.54 18.92
CA ASN A 252 2.88 11.28 19.63
C ASN A 252 1.96 10.16 19.09
N LYS A 253 1.57 10.23 17.80
CA LYS A 253 0.72 9.22 17.15
C LYS A 253 1.53 8.01 16.65
N ILE A 254 2.79 8.25 16.28
CA ILE A 254 3.74 7.22 15.86
C ILE A 254 5.10 7.42 16.55
N THR A 255 5.90 6.36 16.61
CA THR A 255 7.31 6.42 17.03
C THR A 255 8.21 5.95 15.89
N THR A 256 9.45 6.42 15.88
CA THR A 256 10.44 6.07 14.86
C THR A 256 11.64 5.32 15.44
N SER A 257 12.42 4.71 14.56
CA SER A 257 13.71 4.08 14.83
C SER A 257 14.55 4.11 13.55
N ASP A 258 15.86 4.28 13.68
CA ASP A 258 16.80 4.22 12.55
C ASP A 258 17.24 2.78 12.23
N LYS A 259 16.80 1.79 13.02
CA LYS A 259 17.18 0.37 12.83
C LYS A 259 16.40 -0.25 11.65
N ILE A 260 16.99 -0.19 10.47
CA ILE A 260 16.44 -0.72 9.21
C ILE A 260 17.52 -1.41 8.39
N ASP A 261 17.18 -2.57 7.84
CA ASP A 261 17.98 -3.24 6.82
C ASP A 261 17.71 -2.65 5.42
N LEU A 262 18.35 -1.51 5.13
CA LEU A 262 18.26 -0.84 3.83
C LEU A 262 18.70 -1.76 2.67
N LEU A 263 19.70 -2.60 2.89
CA LEU A 263 20.22 -3.51 1.87
C LEU A 263 19.16 -4.53 1.45
N LYS A 264 18.40 -5.10 2.40
CA LYS A 264 17.29 -6.01 2.10
C LYS A 264 16.20 -5.33 1.28
N ILE A 265 15.84 -4.09 1.60
CA ILE A 265 14.84 -3.32 0.83
C ILE A 265 15.35 -3.05 -0.59
N LYS A 266 16.58 -2.52 -0.72
CA LYS A 266 17.21 -2.25 -2.04
C LYS A 266 17.33 -3.51 -2.88
N LYS A 267 17.75 -4.64 -2.30
CA LYS A 267 17.86 -5.93 -3.01
C LYS A 267 16.50 -6.43 -3.47
N THR A 268 15.46 -6.29 -2.64
CA THR A 268 14.10 -6.71 -3.00
C THR A 268 13.55 -5.87 -4.15
N ALA A 269 13.70 -4.55 -4.07
CA ALA A 269 13.28 -3.64 -5.12
C ALA A 269 14.04 -3.86 -6.43
N PHE A 270 15.36 -4.04 -6.35
CA PHE A 270 16.20 -4.36 -7.51
C PHE A 270 15.78 -5.66 -8.18
N ARG A 271 15.54 -6.73 -7.42
CA ARG A 271 15.03 -8.00 -7.96
C ARG A 271 13.70 -7.85 -8.69
N LYS A 272 12.81 -6.98 -8.22
CA LYS A 272 11.55 -6.69 -8.95
C LYS A 272 11.85 -5.99 -10.28
N LYS A 273 12.70 -4.95 -10.25
CA LYS A 273 13.09 -4.19 -11.45
C LYS A 273 13.81 -5.04 -12.51
N THR A 274 14.50 -6.12 -12.14
CA THR A 274 15.26 -6.95 -13.10
C THR A 274 14.51 -8.19 -13.59
N ARG A 275 13.44 -8.63 -12.91
CA ARG A 275 12.66 -9.83 -13.28
C ARG A 275 11.52 -9.57 -14.26
N ILE A 276 11.61 -8.47 -15.02
CA ILE A 276 10.51 -8.04 -15.87
C ILE A 276 10.51 -8.85 -17.16
N THR A 277 9.36 -9.42 -17.50
CA THR A 277 9.12 -9.98 -18.83
C THR A 277 8.85 -8.84 -19.82
N GLN A 278 9.28 -8.94 -21.07
CA GLN A 278 8.89 -7.96 -22.10
C GLN A 278 7.43 -8.19 -22.50
N ILE A 279 6.65 -7.12 -22.65
CA ILE A 279 5.33 -7.19 -23.29
C ILE A 279 5.59 -7.31 -24.79
N ASP A 280 5.05 -8.34 -25.44
CA ASP A 280 5.09 -8.45 -26.90
C ASP A 280 4.39 -7.22 -27.51
N GLU A 281 5.05 -6.53 -28.45
CA GLU A 281 4.49 -5.37 -29.14
C GLU A 281 3.12 -5.67 -29.77
N LYS A 282 2.88 -6.92 -30.21
CA LYS A 282 1.57 -7.34 -30.71
C LYS A 282 0.45 -7.22 -29.67
N THR A 283 0.76 -7.40 -28.39
CA THR A 283 -0.20 -7.28 -27.27
C THR A 283 -0.54 -5.82 -26.96
N LEU A 284 0.32 -4.86 -27.33
CA LEU A 284 0.06 -3.43 -27.11
C LEU A 284 -0.78 -2.81 -28.24
N ASN A 285 -0.80 -3.44 -29.41
CA ASN A 285 -1.48 -2.97 -30.61
C ASN A 285 -2.82 -3.68 -30.88
N THR A 286 -3.33 -4.44 -29.91
CA THR A 286 -4.67 -5.08 -29.91
C THR A 286 -5.58 -4.40 -28.90
#